data_AF-A0A366WKV1-F1
#
_entry.id   AF-A0A366WKV1-F1
#
_cell.length_a   1.000
_cell.length_b   1.000
_cell.length_c   1.000
_cell.angle_alpha   90.00
_cell.angle_beta   90.00
_cell.angle_gamma   90.00
#
_symmetry.space_group_name_H-M   'P 1'
#
loop_
_entity.id
_entity.type
_entity.pdbx_description
1 polymer ?
#
loop_
_entity_poly.entity_id
_entity_poly.type
_entity_poly.pdbx_seq_one_letter_code
_entity_poly.pdbx_strand_id
1 'polypeptide(L)'
;MPLQNAFFPEYPSHASLLFLPHGIRVLTAWLLGWRAIYALLPAVFLVFAYLGGMDAFLPSRLAAIGIAVITVPLTFYTLKVLGWDLFPKPDAAPCWPCIMGVGIVTSLLISGLTNLAFGSATVEFFAYLIGDVAGLFFLMLGLLLVFRVTRRRA
;
A
#
# COMPACT_ATOMS: atom_id res chain seq x y z
N MET A 1 -3.69 -18.16 -0.41
CA MET A 1 -2.30 -18.29 0.07
C MET A 1 -1.39 -17.51 -0.87
N PRO A 2 -0.31 -16.87 -0.37
CA PRO A 2 0.63 -16.14 -1.22
C PRO A 2 1.34 -17.04 -2.23
N LEU A 3 1.66 -16.50 -3.41
CA LEU A 3 2.31 -17.28 -4.47
C LEU A 3 3.68 -17.80 -4.05
N GLN A 4 4.43 -17.06 -3.21
CA GLN A 4 5.76 -17.50 -2.79
C GLN A 4 5.74 -18.80 -1.98
N ASN A 5 4.64 -19.16 -1.33
CA ASN A 5 4.55 -20.41 -0.56
C ASN A 5 4.63 -21.65 -1.46
N ALA A 6 4.36 -21.51 -2.76
CA ALA A 6 4.59 -22.59 -3.73
C ALA A 6 6.08 -22.85 -3.98
N PHE A 7 6.96 -21.88 -3.71
CA PHE A 7 8.40 -21.96 -3.94
C PHE A 7 9.22 -22.02 -2.64
N PHE A 8 8.73 -21.39 -1.57
CA PHE A 8 9.36 -21.29 -0.26
C PHE A 8 8.35 -21.67 0.84
N PRO A 9 7.93 -22.95 0.92
CA PRO A 9 6.91 -23.40 1.87
C PRO A 9 7.32 -23.25 3.33
N GLU A 10 8.63 -23.24 3.63
CA GLU A 10 9.16 -23.05 4.99
C GLU A 10 9.30 -21.58 5.41
N TYR A 11 8.88 -20.63 4.56
CA TYR A 11 8.89 -19.23 4.95
C TYR A 11 7.89 -18.98 6.10
N PRO A 12 8.34 -18.47 7.25
CA PRO A 12 7.56 -18.48 8.48
C PRO A 12 6.41 -17.46 8.52
N SER A 13 6.35 -16.54 7.55
CA SER A 13 5.30 -15.52 7.46
C SER A 13 4.31 -15.83 6.34
N HIS A 14 3.03 -15.54 6.62
CA HIS A 14 1.95 -15.66 5.63
C HIS A 14 1.72 -14.36 4.84
N ALA A 15 2.52 -13.32 5.06
CA ALA A 15 2.46 -12.07 4.31
C ALA A 15 2.96 -12.26 2.87
N SER A 16 2.37 -11.57 1.89
CA SER A 16 2.82 -11.64 0.50
C SER A 16 4.12 -10.84 0.30
N LEU A 17 5.19 -11.48 -0.16
CA LEU A 17 6.45 -10.79 -0.50
C LEU A 17 6.35 -9.92 -1.77
N LEU A 18 5.25 -10.04 -2.52
CA LEU A 18 4.88 -9.11 -3.58
C LEU A 18 3.45 -8.64 -3.31
N PHE A 19 3.30 -7.50 -2.64
CA PHE A 19 2.00 -6.96 -2.25
C PHE A 19 1.62 -5.73 -3.08
N LEU A 20 1.18 -5.98 -4.31
CA LEU A 20 0.71 -4.94 -5.25
C LEU A 20 -0.35 -3.97 -4.67
N PRO A 21 -1.27 -4.37 -3.76
CA PRO A 21 -2.24 -3.45 -3.20
C PRO A 21 -1.61 -2.26 -2.46
N HIS A 22 -0.38 -2.37 -1.93
CA HIS A 22 0.31 -1.21 -1.37
C HIS A 22 0.55 -0.12 -2.41
N GLY A 23 1.06 -0.49 -3.58
CA GLY A 23 1.25 0.45 -4.68
C GLY A 23 -0.05 1.10 -5.13
N ILE A 24 -1.15 0.33 -5.15
CA ILE A 24 -2.49 0.88 -5.46
C ILE A 24 -2.86 1.94 -4.42
N ARG A 25 -2.71 1.68 -3.12
CA ARG A 25 -2.99 2.65 -2.05
C ARG A 25 -2.17 3.94 -2.24
N VAL A 26 -0.87 3.82 -2.51
CA VAL A 26 0.04 4.95 -2.75
C VAL A 26 -0.42 5.79 -3.93
N LEU A 27 -0.70 5.17 -5.08
CA LEU A 27 -1.13 5.89 -6.28
C LEU A 27 -2.54 6.47 -6.15
N THR A 28 -3.47 5.76 -5.52
CA THR A 28 -4.84 6.26 -5.27
C THR A 28 -4.80 7.46 -4.33
N ALA A 29 -4.01 7.42 -3.26
CA ALA A 29 -3.81 8.56 -2.36
C ALA A 29 -3.13 9.73 -3.08
N TRP A 30 -2.13 9.46 -3.90
CA TRP A 30 -1.47 10.48 -4.70
C TRP A 30 -2.43 11.17 -5.68
N LEU A 31 -3.31 10.43 -6.35
CA LEU A 31 -4.25 10.99 -7.32
C LEU A 31 -5.49 11.65 -6.70
N LEU A 32 -6.04 11.05 -5.63
CA LEU A 32 -7.34 11.44 -5.07
C LEU A 32 -7.24 12.19 -3.73
N GLY A 33 -6.05 12.28 -3.14
CA GLY A 33 -5.87 12.84 -1.80
C GLY A 33 -6.72 12.13 -0.75
N TRP A 34 -7.43 12.90 0.07
CA TRP A 34 -8.27 12.37 1.15
C TRP A 34 -9.42 11.49 0.64
N ARG A 35 -9.86 11.69 -0.61
CA ARG A 35 -10.93 10.91 -1.24
C ARG A 35 -10.53 9.45 -1.46
N ALA A 36 -9.23 9.14 -1.44
CA ALA A 36 -8.73 7.78 -1.49
C ALA A 36 -9.27 6.91 -0.35
N ILE A 37 -9.57 7.49 0.82
CA ILE A 37 -10.14 6.76 1.95
C ILE A 37 -11.47 6.12 1.53
N TYR A 38 -12.38 6.91 0.96
CA TYR A 38 -13.69 6.44 0.51
C TYR A 38 -13.58 5.51 -0.70
N ALA A 39 -12.62 5.76 -1.59
CA ALA A 39 -12.40 4.90 -2.75
C ALA A 39 -11.89 3.50 -2.37
N LEU A 40 -11.04 3.41 -1.35
CA LEU A 40 -10.40 2.16 -0.93
C LEU A 40 -11.18 1.40 0.14
N LEU A 41 -11.91 2.10 1.02
CA LEU A 41 -12.58 1.50 2.18
C LEU A 41 -13.50 0.32 1.82
N PRO A 42 -14.39 0.40 0.81
CA PRO A 42 -15.26 -0.73 0.47
C PRO A 42 -14.45 -1.96 0.06
N ALA A 43 -13.43 -1.78 -0.79
CA ALA A 43 -12.61 -2.89 -1.28
C ALA A 43 -11.79 -3.52 -0.14
N VAL A 44 -11.16 -2.71 0.70
CA VAL A 44 -10.37 -3.20 1.83
C VAL A 44 -11.27 -3.93 2.83
N PHE A 45 -12.43 -3.36 3.18
CA PHE A 45 -13.38 -4.00 4.09
C PHE A 45 -13.87 -5.34 3.53
N LEU A 46 -14.25 -5.40 2.26
CA LEU A 46 -14.71 -6.63 1.62
C LEU A 46 -13.64 -7.73 1.63
N VAL A 47 -12.35 -7.40 1.46
CA VAL A 47 -11.27 -8.38 1.56
C VAL A 47 -11.18 -8.95 2.98
N PHE A 48 -11.28 -8.10 4.01
CA PHE A 48 -11.28 -8.56 5.40
C PHE A 48 -12.51 -9.42 5.73
N ALA A 49 -13.69 -9.01 5.27
CA ALA A 49 -14.93 -9.76 5.44
C ALA A 49 -14.91 -11.10 4.67
N TYR A 50 -14.31 -11.13 3.48
CA TYR A 50 -14.16 -12.37 2.70
C TYR A 50 -13.22 -13.37 3.36
N LEU A 51 -12.11 -12.91 3.93
CA LEU A 51 -11.10 -13.78 4.55
C LEU A 51 -11.44 -14.18 6.00
N GLY A 52 -12.08 -13.29 6.76
CA GLY A 52 -12.36 -13.49 8.19
C GLY A 52 -13.84 -13.62 8.54
N GLY A 53 -14.76 -13.46 7.59
CA GLY A 53 -16.20 -13.43 7.88
C GLY A 53 -16.54 -12.31 8.87
N MET A 54 -17.24 -12.68 9.95
CA MET A 54 -17.60 -11.74 11.02
C MET A 54 -16.41 -11.24 11.84
N ASP A 55 -15.26 -11.93 11.78
CA ASP A 55 -14.05 -11.47 12.48
C ASP A 55 -13.52 -10.15 11.91
N ALA A 56 -13.97 -9.73 10.72
CA ALA A 56 -13.67 -8.41 10.16
C ALA A 56 -14.09 -7.25 11.08
N PHE A 57 -15.08 -7.47 11.96
CA PHE A 57 -15.52 -6.49 12.95
C PHE A 57 -14.74 -6.51 14.27
N LEU A 58 -13.77 -7.41 14.43
CA LEU A 58 -12.88 -7.38 15.59
C LEU A 58 -12.11 -6.05 15.64
N PRO A 59 -11.88 -5.47 16.82
CA PRO A 59 -11.18 -4.19 16.95
C PRO A 59 -9.82 -4.15 16.24
N SER A 60 -9.05 -5.25 16.29
CA SER A 60 -7.76 -5.36 15.61
C SER A 60 -7.89 -5.34 14.08
N ARG A 61 -8.95 -5.95 13.52
CA ARG A 61 -9.22 -5.96 12.08
C ARG A 61 -9.75 -4.61 11.61
N LEU A 62 -10.64 -3.98 12.37
CA LEU A 62 -11.10 -2.61 12.10
C LEU A 62 -9.93 -1.61 12.17
N ALA A 63 -9.02 -1.76 13.13
CA ALA A 63 -7.80 -0.97 13.20
C ALA A 63 -6.92 -1.19 11.96
N ALA A 64 -6.69 -2.43 11.54
CA ALA A 64 -5.91 -2.74 10.34
C ALA A 64 -6.55 -2.18 9.04
N ILE A 65 -7.88 -2.23 8.92
CA ILE A 65 -8.62 -1.60 7.82
C ILE A 65 -8.41 -0.08 7.84
N GLY A 66 -8.52 0.55 9.01
CA GLY A 66 -8.26 1.97 9.20
C GLY A 66 -6.83 2.37 8.81
N ILE A 67 -5.83 1.64 9.33
CA ILE A 67 -4.41 1.81 8.97
C ILE A 67 -4.22 1.71 7.45
N ALA A 68 -4.81 0.70 6.82
CA ALA A 68 -4.67 0.46 5.40
C ALA A 68 -5.20 1.61 4.51
N VAL A 69 -6.27 2.30 4.92
CA VAL A 69 -6.89 3.36 4.10
C VAL A 69 -6.48 4.77 4.50
N ILE A 70 -6.08 5.00 5.75
CA ILE A 70 -5.76 6.33 6.29
C ILE A 70 -4.27 6.67 6.18
N THR A 71 -3.38 5.71 6.45
CA THR A 71 -1.95 6.01 6.64
C THR A 71 -1.33 6.66 5.41
N VAL A 72 -1.63 6.17 4.21
CA VAL A 72 -1.03 6.72 2.98
C VAL A 72 -1.52 8.15 2.68
N PRO A 73 -2.84 8.45 2.62
CA PRO A 73 -3.30 9.83 2.50
C PRO A 73 -2.71 10.75 3.59
N LEU A 74 -2.69 10.28 4.85
CA LEU A 74 -2.16 11.06 5.96
C LEU A 74 -0.68 11.41 5.75
N THR A 75 0.14 10.48 5.25
CA THR A 75 1.54 10.76 4.91
C THR A 75 1.66 11.82 3.80
N PHE A 76 0.84 11.77 2.74
CA PHE A 76 0.87 12.82 1.72
C PHE A 76 0.48 14.20 2.27
N TYR A 77 -0.56 14.27 3.11
CA TYR A 77 -0.98 15.54 3.71
C TYR A 77 0.01 16.08 4.73
N THR A 78 0.63 15.23 5.53
CA THR A 78 1.69 15.65 6.46
C THR A 78 2.88 16.23 5.71
N LEU A 79 3.35 15.58 4.63
CA LEU A 79 4.41 16.12 3.78
C LEU A 79 4.01 17.46 3.14
N LYS A 80 2.75 17.59 2.69
CA LYS A 80 2.23 18.87 2.17
C LYS A 80 2.29 19.98 3.22
N VAL A 81 1.89 19.71 4.47
CA VAL A 81 1.97 20.68 5.58
C VAL A 81 3.41 21.06 5.89
N LEU A 82 4.36 20.13 5.73
CA LEU A 82 5.80 20.37 5.86
C LEU A 82 6.42 21.12 4.66
N GLY A 83 5.62 21.51 3.68
CA GLY A 83 6.06 22.28 2.50
C GLY A 83 6.40 21.44 1.27
N TRP A 84 6.26 20.11 1.34
CA TRP A 84 6.46 19.20 0.20
C TRP A 84 5.12 18.77 -0.40
N ASP A 85 4.53 19.64 -1.21
CA ASP A 85 3.30 19.31 -1.95
C ASP A 85 3.62 18.41 -3.16
N LEU A 86 3.44 17.10 -2.95
CA LEU A 86 3.71 16.04 -3.93
C LEU A 86 2.48 15.65 -4.77
N PHE A 87 1.33 16.30 -4.58
CA PHE A 87 0.12 16.00 -5.36
C PHE A 87 0.30 16.39 -6.84
N PRO A 88 -0.39 15.71 -7.78
CA PRO A 88 -0.32 16.01 -9.20
C PRO A 88 -0.72 17.47 -9.49
N LYS A 89 0.00 18.11 -10.41
CA LYS A 89 -0.30 19.46 -10.90
C LYS A 89 -0.44 19.42 -12.43
N PRO A 90 -1.35 20.20 -13.04
CA PRO A 90 -1.55 20.17 -14.50
C PRO A 90 -0.28 20.50 -15.30
N ASP A 91 0.53 21.42 -14.79
CA ASP A 91 1.68 21.98 -15.50
C ASP A 91 3.02 21.36 -15.07
N ALA A 92 3.01 20.26 -14.31
CA ALA A 92 4.23 19.63 -13.80
C ALA A 92 4.24 18.11 -13.98
N ALA A 93 5.37 17.58 -14.43
CA ALA A 93 5.56 16.14 -14.49
C ALA A 93 5.58 15.52 -13.08
N PRO A 94 4.98 14.33 -12.87
CA PRO A 94 5.05 13.62 -11.60
C PRO A 94 6.49 13.30 -11.18
N CYS A 95 6.83 13.61 -9.93
CA CYS A 95 8.07 13.11 -9.32
C CYS A 95 7.90 11.65 -8.89
N TRP A 96 8.12 10.71 -9.81
CA TRP A 96 8.03 9.26 -9.52
C TRP A 96 8.96 8.80 -8.38
N PRO A 97 10.22 9.26 -8.28
CA PRO A 97 11.07 8.92 -7.13
C PRO A 97 10.53 9.42 -5.80
N CYS A 98 9.88 10.59 -5.78
CA CYS A 98 9.24 11.11 -4.58
C CYS A 98 8.07 10.21 -4.15
N ILE A 99 7.25 9.75 -5.10
CA ILE A 99 6.13 8.82 -4.84
C ILE A 99 6.66 7.48 -4.29
N MET A 100 7.75 6.96 -4.87
CA MET A 100 8.46 5.78 -4.32
C MET A 100 8.91 6.00 -2.87
N GLY A 101 9.50 7.16 -2.57
CA GLY A 101 9.92 7.53 -1.23
C GLY A 101 8.76 7.56 -0.23
N VAL A 102 7.62 8.17 -0.59
CA VAL A 102 6.40 8.14 0.23
C VAL A 102 5.93 6.71 0.46
N GLY A 103 5.99 5.87 -0.57
CA GLY A 103 5.65 4.47 -0.48
C GLY A 103 6.51 3.66 0.49
N ILE A 104 7.81 3.96 0.57
CA ILE A 104 8.72 3.34 1.55
C ILE A 104 8.39 3.80 2.97
N VAL A 105 8.21 5.11 3.17
CA VAL A 105 7.85 5.68 4.48
C VAL A 105 6.51 5.11 4.97
N THR A 106 5.50 5.09 4.11
CA THR A 106 4.18 4.54 4.44
C THR A 106 4.23 3.05 4.72
N SER A 107 5.11 2.29 4.04
CA SER A 107 5.30 0.87 4.35
C SER A 107 5.88 0.64 5.75
N LEU A 108 6.86 1.45 6.19
CA LEU A 108 7.37 1.39 7.57
C LEU A 108 6.26 1.66 8.59
N LEU A 109 5.44 2.68 8.33
CA LEU A 109 4.32 3.04 9.19
C LEU A 109 3.25 1.94 9.22
N ILE A 110 2.82 1.44 8.06
CA ILE A 110 1.79 0.40 7.95
C ILE A 110 2.28 -0.90 8.59
N SER A 111 3.52 -1.31 8.33
CA SER A 111 4.10 -2.52 8.91
C SER A 111 4.17 -2.42 10.43
N GLY A 112 4.62 -1.28 10.97
CA GLY A 112 4.69 -1.05 12.42
C GLY A 112 3.31 -0.99 13.09
N LEU A 113 2.39 -0.20 12.54
CA LEU A 113 1.04 -0.05 13.08
C LEU A 113 0.24 -1.36 13.00
N THR A 114 0.38 -2.11 11.90
CA THR A 114 -0.32 -3.39 11.71
C THR A 114 0.25 -4.47 12.62
N ASN A 115 1.57 -4.51 12.80
CA ASN A 115 2.22 -5.42 13.74
C ASN A 115 1.75 -5.14 15.18
N LEU A 116 1.65 -3.86 15.56
CA LEU A 116 1.10 -3.45 16.86
C LEU A 116 -0.39 -3.83 17.01
N ALA A 117 -1.21 -3.61 15.98
CA ALA A 117 -2.64 -3.93 16.02
C ALA A 117 -2.93 -5.43 16.13
N PHE A 118 -2.07 -6.28 15.56
CA PHE A 118 -2.21 -7.74 15.63
C PHE A 118 -1.38 -8.41 16.73
N GLY A 119 -0.45 -7.68 17.36
CA GLY A 119 0.51 -8.27 18.30
C GLY A 119 1.38 -9.34 17.63
N SER A 120 1.74 -9.14 16.35
CA SER A 120 2.43 -10.17 15.56
C SER A 120 3.94 -10.20 15.77
N ALA A 121 4.57 -11.32 15.43
CA ALA A 121 6.03 -11.47 15.55
C ALA A 121 6.79 -10.46 14.66
N THR A 122 8.02 -10.12 15.05
CA THR A 122 8.88 -9.18 14.31
C THR A 122 9.15 -9.61 12.87
N VAL A 123 9.09 -10.91 12.57
CA VAL A 123 9.24 -11.42 11.20
C VAL A 123 8.13 -10.92 10.26
N GLU A 124 6.90 -10.72 10.78
CA GLU A 124 5.78 -10.19 9.99
C GLU A 124 6.01 -8.73 9.61
N PHE A 125 6.64 -7.94 10.49
CA PHE A 125 7.01 -6.56 10.17
C PHE A 125 7.91 -6.51 8.93
N PHE A 126 8.96 -7.33 8.88
CA PHE A 126 9.87 -7.38 7.74
C PHE A 126 9.18 -7.93 6.49
N ALA A 127 8.32 -8.93 6.64
CA ALA A 127 7.58 -9.52 5.53
C ALA A 127 6.63 -8.50 4.88
N TYR A 128 5.89 -7.72 5.69
CA TYR A 128 5.06 -6.61 5.21
C TYR A 128 5.91 -5.53 4.53
N LEU A 129 7.02 -5.11 5.14
CA LEU A 129 7.91 -4.09 4.59
C LEU A 129 8.45 -4.48 3.21
N ILE A 130 8.97 -5.70 3.08
CA ILE A 130 9.48 -6.23 1.81
C ILE A 130 8.35 -6.33 0.80
N GLY A 131 7.21 -6.89 1.22
CA GLY A 131 6.02 -7.08 0.40
C GLY A 131 5.51 -5.79 -0.23
N ASP A 132 5.37 -4.76 0.59
CA ASP A 132 4.91 -3.43 0.20
C ASP A 132 5.87 -2.73 -0.75
N VAL A 133 7.17 -2.68 -0.40
CA VAL A 133 8.19 -2.01 -1.22
C VAL A 133 8.33 -2.68 -2.57
N ALA A 134 8.39 -4.02 -2.60
CA ALA A 134 8.40 -4.78 -3.85
C ALA A 134 7.11 -4.56 -4.63
N GLY A 135 5.95 -4.63 -3.97
CA GLY A 135 4.64 -4.43 -4.57
C GLY A 135 4.50 -3.08 -5.26
N LEU A 136 4.93 -2.01 -4.59
CA LEU A 136 4.96 -0.66 -5.16
C LEU A 136 5.90 -0.57 -6.35
N PHE A 137 7.13 -1.05 -6.20
CA PHE A 137 8.14 -0.99 -7.26
C PHE A 137 7.66 -1.67 -8.54
N PHE A 138 7.19 -2.92 -8.43
CA PHE A 138 6.73 -3.69 -9.58
C PHE A 138 5.43 -3.14 -10.17
N LEU A 139 4.53 -2.58 -9.36
CA LEU A 139 3.35 -1.89 -9.88
C LEU A 139 3.74 -0.67 -10.74
N MET A 140 4.65 0.17 -10.24
CA MET A 140 5.12 1.34 -10.96
C MET A 140 5.89 0.97 -12.23
N LEU A 141 6.72 -0.08 -12.18
CA LEU A 141 7.39 -0.63 -13.36
C LEU A 141 6.37 -1.09 -14.40
N GLY A 142 5.32 -1.81 -13.98
CA GLY A 142 4.23 -2.24 -14.85
C GLY A 142 3.54 -1.07 -15.55
N LEU A 143 3.19 -0.02 -14.80
CA LEU A 143 2.57 1.19 -15.36
C LEU A 143 3.49 1.89 -16.37
N LEU A 144 4.79 1.98 -16.08
CA LEU A 144 5.77 2.56 -16.98
C LEU A 144 5.85 1.79 -18.31
N LEU A 145 5.85 0.45 -18.25
CA LEU A 145 5.86 -0.39 -19.44
C LEU A 145 4.57 -0.21 -20.26
N VAL A 146 3.41 -0.18 -19.60
CA VAL A 146 2.11 0.06 -20.26
C VAL A 146 2.11 1.41 -20.96
N PHE A 147 2.49 2.50 -20.28
CA PHE A 147 2.53 3.84 -20.89
C PHE A 147 3.54 3.94 -22.02
N ARG A 148 4.68 3.25 -21.92
CA ARG A 148 5.67 3.20 -23.00
C ARG A 148 5.12 2.50 -24.24
N VAL A 149 4.37 1.41 -24.07
CA VAL A 149 3.74 0.69 -25.19
C VAL A 149 2.61 1.53 -25.80
N THR A 150 1.75 2.13 -25.00
CA THR A 150 0.64 2.97 -25.49
C THR A 150 1.16 4.17 -26.28
N ARG A 151 2.23 4.83 -25.81
CA ARG A 151 2.85 5.96 -26.52
C ARG A 151 3.51 5.55 -27.85
N ARG A 152 3.99 4.32 -27.96
CA ARG A 152 4.54 3.81 -29.22
C ARG A 152 3.45 3.46 -30.25
N ARG A 153 2.20 3.31 -29.81
CA ARG A 153 1.05 2.95 -30.65
C ARG A 153 0.18 4.14 -31.05
N ALA A 154 0.36 5.29 -30.40
CA ALA A 154 -0.30 6.57 -30.72
C ALA A 154 0.60 7.42 -31.61
#